data_AF-A0AA88V3G4-F1
#
_entry.id   AF-A0AA88V3G4-F1
#
_cell.length_a   1.000
_cell.length_b   1.000
_cell.length_c   1.000
_cell.angle_alpha   90.00
_cell.angle_beta   90.00
_cell.angle_gamma   90.00
#
_symmetry.space_group_name_H-M   'P 1'
#
loop_
_entity.id
_entity.type
_entity.pdbx_description
1 polymer ?
#
loop_
_entity_poly.entity_id
_entity_poly.type
_entity_poly.pdbx_seq_one_letter_code
_entity_poly.pdbx_strand_id
1 'polypeptide(L)'
;EYIDEVWKDDGTPFLPADAFERANARFWADYVDKKVRVLLYSLFLRIELPTIHYDVFKIYSNARLVETTKGEVREAAKKELIETFKVLEGELGDKAYFGGQSFGLVDVALIPFYAFFYTIEMLASQLQYRGRVPCASGMG
;
A
#
# COMPACT_ATOMS: atom_id res chain seq x y z
N GLU A 1 -13.07 12.00 6.83
CA GLU A 1 -13.78 13.29 6.95
C GLU A 1 -15.00 13.17 7.85
N TYR A 2 -15.99 12.32 7.54
CA TYR A 2 -17.15 12.08 8.42
C TYR A 2 -16.80 11.78 9.88
N ILE A 3 -15.73 11.02 10.14
CA ILE A 3 -15.27 10.71 11.49
C ILE A 3 -14.93 11.99 12.27
N ASP A 4 -14.14 12.89 11.69
CA ASP A 4 -13.81 14.18 12.32
C ASP A 4 -15.04 15.09 12.46
N GLU A 5 -16.09 14.88 11.66
CA GLU A 5 -17.32 15.67 11.74
C GLU A 5 -18.26 15.21 12.87
N VAL A 6 -18.29 13.92 13.16
CA VAL A 6 -19.19 13.31 14.16
C VAL A 6 -18.56 13.30 15.54
N TRP A 7 -17.27 12.99 15.65
CA TRP A 7 -16.55 12.84 16.92
C TRP A 7 -15.61 14.01 17.16
N LYS A 8 -16.12 15.24 17.03
CA LYS A 8 -15.33 16.47 17.17
C LYS A 8 -14.74 16.67 18.56
N ASP A 9 -15.42 16.16 19.59
CA ASP A 9 -15.06 16.38 21.00
C ASP A 9 -14.27 15.19 21.60
N ASP A 10 -14.13 14.09 20.86
CA ASP A 10 -13.56 12.82 21.36
C ASP A 10 -12.14 12.56 20.83
N GLY A 11 -11.24 13.54 20.99
CA GLY A 11 -9.81 13.36 20.75
C GLY A 11 -9.20 14.34 19.75
N THR A 12 -8.06 13.93 19.16
CA THR A 12 -7.35 14.77 18.18
C THR A 12 -7.90 14.50 16.78
N PRO A 13 -8.38 15.54 16.05
CA PRO A 13 -8.89 15.36 14.69
C PRO A 13 -7.81 14.85 13.73
N PHE A 14 -8.18 14.00 12.78
CA PHE A 14 -7.24 13.53 11.76
C PHE A 14 -6.88 14.61 10.74
N LEU A 15 -7.77 15.57 10.54
CA LEU A 15 -7.57 16.72 9.66
C LEU A 15 -7.25 18.01 10.45
N PRO A 16 -6.24 18.78 10.01
CA PRO A 16 -5.97 20.10 10.57
C PRO A 16 -7.16 21.07 10.46
N ALA A 17 -7.25 22.00 11.42
CA ALA A 17 -8.25 23.06 11.41
C ALA A 17 -7.98 24.08 10.30
N ASP A 18 -6.71 24.43 10.06
CA ASP A 18 -6.30 25.35 9.02
C ASP A 18 -6.60 24.80 7.62
N ALA A 19 -7.09 25.66 6.73
CA ALA A 19 -7.54 25.26 5.41
C ALA A 19 -6.38 24.81 4.51
N PHE A 20 -5.21 25.44 4.63
CA PHE A 20 -4.04 25.09 3.85
C PHE A 20 -3.43 23.78 4.33
N GLU A 21 -3.26 23.62 5.64
CA GLU A 21 -2.76 22.36 6.23
C GLU A 21 -3.69 21.18 5.92
N ARG A 22 -5.01 21.41 5.95
CA ARG A 22 -6.00 20.42 5.55
C ARG A 22 -5.88 20.03 4.08
N ALA A 23 -5.68 21.00 3.19
CA ALA A 23 -5.46 20.73 1.78
C ALA A 23 -4.17 19.93 1.56
N ASN A 24 -3.10 20.23 2.29
CA ASN A 24 -1.86 19.48 2.26
C ASN A 24 -2.04 18.02 2.71
N ALA A 25 -2.73 17.79 3.84
CA ALA A 25 -3.03 16.44 4.32
C ALA A 25 -3.85 15.63 3.30
N ARG A 26 -4.83 16.25 2.65
CA ARG A 26 -5.63 15.62 1.59
C ARG A 26 -4.79 15.27 0.36
N PHE A 27 -3.92 16.17 -0.07
CA PHE A 27 -3.03 15.92 -1.20
C PHE A 27 -2.17 14.69 -0.96
N TRP A 28 -1.54 14.58 0.22
CA TRP A 28 -0.69 13.43 0.53
C TRP A 28 -1.47 12.13 0.72
N ALA A 29 -2.63 12.18 1.36
CA ALA A 29 -3.50 11.01 1.48
C ALA A 29 -3.96 10.50 0.09
N ASP A 30 -4.30 11.41 -0.82
CA ASP A 30 -4.65 11.08 -2.21
C ASP A 30 -3.45 10.55 -3.00
N TYR A 31 -2.25 11.12 -2.80
CA TYR A 31 -1.01 10.63 -3.38
C TYR A 31 -0.71 9.18 -2.95
N VAL A 32 -0.81 8.89 -1.64
CA VAL A 32 -0.67 7.54 -1.10
C VAL A 32 -1.70 6.60 -1.72
N ASP A 33 -2.96 7.00 -1.74
CA ASP A 33 -4.05 6.19 -2.29
C ASP A 33 -3.84 5.86 -3.77
N LYS A 34 -3.36 6.82 -4.57
CA LYS A 34 -3.16 6.63 -6.01
C LYS A 34 -1.86 5.91 -6.37
N LYS A 35 -0.78 6.13 -5.62
CA LYS A 35 0.54 5.57 -5.94
C LYS A 35 0.79 4.26 -5.21
N VAL A 36 0.69 4.25 -3.88
CA VAL A 36 1.06 3.10 -3.05
C VAL A 36 0.08 1.95 -3.27
N ARG A 37 -1.23 2.23 -3.26
CA ARG A 37 -2.27 1.22 -3.48
C ARG A 37 -2.12 0.53 -4.83
N VAL A 38 -2.01 1.31 -5.90
CA VAL A 38 -1.95 0.79 -7.29
C VAL A 38 -0.70 -0.05 -7.50
N LEU A 39 0.45 0.41 -7.00
CA LEU A 39 1.72 -0.30 -7.13
C LEU A 39 1.78 -1.57 -6.25
N LEU A 40 1.20 -1.55 -5.04
CA LEU A 40 1.10 -2.76 -4.22
C LEU A 40 0.17 -3.81 -4.83
N TYR A 41 -0.97 -3.41 -5.40
CA TYR A 41 -1.85 -4.36 -6.07
C TYR A 41 -1.23 -4.97 -7.32
N SER A 42 -0.47 -4.20 -8.10
CA SER A 42 0.24 -4.76 -9.27
C SER A 42 1.29 -5.81 -8.88
N LEU A 43 1.88 -5.69 -7.68
CA LEU A 43 2.80 -6.68 -7.12
C LEU A 43 2.08 -7.90 -6.52
N PHE A 44 0.89 -7.72 -5.95
CA PHE A 44 0.13 -8.76 -5.25
C PHE A 44 -0.59 -9.75 -6.16
N LEU A 45 -1.07 -9.31 -7.33
CA LEU A 45 -1.85 -10.13 -8.29
C LEU A 45 -1.11 -11.36 -8.86
N ARG A 46 0.12 -11.66 -8.38
CA ARG A 46 0.88 -12.87 -8.70
C ARG A 46 1.04 -13.88 -7.55
N ILE A 47 0.57 -13.57 -6.35
CA ILE A 47 0.39 -14.61 -5.36
C ILE A 47 -0.91 -15.29 -5.76
N GLU A 48 -0.82 -16.44 -6.42
CA GLU A 48 -1.98 -17.29 -6.71
C GLU A 48 -2.70 -17.59 -5.38
N LEU A 49 -3.63 -16.72 -4.99
CA LEU A 49 -4.59 -16.95 -3.92
C LEU A 49 -5.88 -17.32 -4.63
N PRO A 50 -6.20 -18.63 -4.77
CA PRO A 50 -7.34 -19.09 -5.56
C PRO A 50 -8.69 -18.72 -4.95
N THR A 51 -8.71 -18.02 -3.80
CA THR A 51 -9.87 -17.92 -2.93
C THR A 51 -10.44 -16.50 -2.75
N ILE A 52 -9.80 -15.43 -3.24
CA ILE A 52 -10.28 -14.04 -3.04
C ILE A 52 -10.80 -13.41 -4.36
N HIS A 53 -10.96 -14.20 -5.42
CA HIS A 53 -11.04 -13.67 -6.79
C HIS A 53 -12.36 -13.00 -7.19
N TYR A 54 -13.42 -12.99 -6.38
CA TYR A 54 -14.74 -12.49 -6.87
C TYR A 54 -15.25 -11.18 -6.27
N ASP A 55 -14.91 -10.83 -5.02
CA ASP A 55 -15.51 -9.63 -4.40
C ASP A 55 -14.57 -8.41 -4.40
N VAL A 56 -13.25 -8.63 -4.29
CA VAL A 56 -12.27 -7.54 -4.36
C VAL A 56 -12.20 -6.99 -5.79
N PHE A 57 -12.30 -7.85 -6.81
CA PHE A 57 -12.18 -7.46 -8.22
C PHE A 57 -13.27 -6.50 -8.70
N LYS A 58 -14.48 -6.55 -8.12
CA LYS A 58 -15.60 -5.67 -8.48
C LYS A 58 -15.45 -4.23 -7.99
N ILE A 59 -14.71 -4.02 -6.90
CA ILE A 59 -14.48 -2.67 -6.33
C ILE A 59 -13.41 -1.92 -7.11
N TYR A 60 -12.46 -2.62 -7.73
CA TYR A 60 -11.31 -2.03 -8.41
C TYR A 60 -11.44 -2.11 -9.94
N SER A 61 -12.42 -1.39 -10.49
CA SER A 61 -12.64 -1.25 -11.95
C SER A 61 -11.46 -0.60 -12.71
N ASN A 62 -10.42 -0.12 -12.03
CA ASN A 62 -9.17 0.36 -12.64
C ASN A 62 -8.16 -0.77 -12.93
N ALA A 63 -8.46 -2.02 -12.56
CA ALA A 63 -7.63 -3.20 -12.80
C ALA A 63 -7.43 -3.55 -14.30
N ARG A 64 -8.14 -2.87 -15.21
CA ARG A 64 -8.04 -3.08 -16.66
C ARG A 64 -6.76 -2.53 -17.31
N LEU A 65 -5.93 -1.79 -16.57
CA LEU A 65 -4.62 -1.32 -17.06
C LEU A 65 -3.43 -2.17 -16.60
N VAL A 66 -3.65 -3.15 -15.72
CA VAL A 66 -2.61 -4.13 -15.33
C VAL A 66 -2.86 -5.46 -16.04
N GLU A 67 -3.23 -5.39 -17.31
CA GLU A 67 -3.23 -6.55 -18.18
C GLU A 67 -1.77 -6.84 -18.57
N THR A 68 -1.22 -7.87 -17.92
CA THR A 68 -0.12 -8.73 -18.37
C THR A 68 1.17 -8.07 -18.89
N THR A 69 2.33 -8.35 -18.27
CA THR A 69 3.58 -8.68 -19.00
C THR A 69 4.74 -9.03 -18.07
N LYS A 70 5.83 -9.50 -18.69
CA LYS A 70 7.06 -10.14 -18.17
C LYS A 70 7.78 -9.33 -17.09
N GLY A 71 8.77 -9.94 -16.43
CA GLY A 71 9.49 -9.44 -15.25
C GLY A 71 9.94 -7.97 -15.26
N GLU A 72 10.12 -7.36 -16.43
CA GLU A 72 10.44 -5.94 -16.61
C GLU A 72 9.40 -5.00 -15.99
N VAL A 73 8.09 -5.24 -16.17
CA VAL A 73 7.03 -4.38 -15.60
C VAL A 73 6.99 -4.50 -14.07
N ARG A 74 7.31 -5.67 -13.52
CA ARG A 74 7.40 -5.89 -12.07
C ARG A 74 8.57 -5.13 -11.47
N GLU A 75 9.74 -5.19 -12.08
CA GLU A 75 10.91 -4.45 -11.59
C GLU A 75 10.71 -2.94 -11.74
N ALA A 76 10.03 -2.48 -12.80
CA ALA A 76 9.63 -1.09 -12.95
C ALA A 76 8.65 -0.66 -11.83
N ALA A 77 7.62 -1.46 -11.53
CA ALA A 77 6.67 -1.17 -10.45
C ALA A 77 7.32 -1.19 -9.07
N LYS A 78 8.25 -2.12 -8.80
CA LYS A 78 9.06 -2.10 -7.58
C LYS A 78 9.89 -0.83 -7.47
N LYS A 79 10.55 -0.43 -8.56
CA LYS A 79 11.35 0.79 -8.60
C LYS A 79 10.48 2.02 -8.35
N GLU A 80 9.32 2.12 -9.01
CA GLU A 80 8.38 3.23 -8.78
C GLU A 80 7.86 3.25 -7.34
N LEU A 81 7.60 2.08 -6.74
CA LEU A 81 7.17 1.99 -5.36
C LEU A 81 8.27 2.49 -4.40
N ILE A 82 9.53 2.11 -4.64
CA ILE A 82 10.68 2.61 -3.87
C ILE A 82 10.80 4.13 -3.98
N GLU A 83 10.70 4.68 -5.20
CA GLU A 83 10.76 6.13 -5.39
C GLU A 83 9.57 6.85 -4.72
N THR A 84 8.38 6.25 -4.73
CA THR A 84 7.21 6.76 -3.99
C THR A 84 7.49 6.82 -2.50
N PHE A 85 8.08 5.77 -1.91
CA PHE A 85 8.44 5.78 -0.49
C PHE A 85 9.53 6.79 -0.15
N LYS A 86 10.51 7.02 -1.02
CA LYS A 86 11.50 8.09 -0.80
C LYS A 86 10.88 9.48 -0.76
N VAL A 87 9.88 9.74 -1.62
CA VAL A 87 9.13 11.01 -1.59
C VAL A 87 8.39 11.15 -0.26
N LEU A 88 7.72 10.08 0.19
CA LEU A 88 7.02 10.07 1.47
C LEU A 88 7.96 10.21 2.68
N GLU A 89 9.12 9.56 2.63
CA GLU A 89 10.17 9.70 3.65
C GLU A 89 10.72 11.12 3.69
N GLY A 90 10.91 11.76 2.53
CA GLY A 90 11.31 13.17 2.45
C GLY A 90 10.26 14.13 3.01
N GLU A 91 8.97 13.86 2.76
CA GLU A 91 7.88 14.65 3.34
C GLU A 91 7.78 14.44 4.86
N LEU A 92 7.96 13.21 5.34
CA LEU A 92 7.95 12.91 6.77
C LEU A 92 9.13 13.60 7.47
N GLY A 93 10.33 13.48 6.90
CA GLY A 93 11.56 14.04 7.49
C GLY A 93 11.74 13.59 8.93
N ASP A 94 12.04 14.55 9.82
CA ASP A 94 12.20 14.31 11.27
C ASP A 94 10.86 14.39 12.05
N LYS A 95 9.73 14.52 11.36
CA LYS A 95 8.41 14.62 12.00
C LYS A 95 8.02 13.25 12.58
N ALA A 96 7.32 13.27 13.72
CA ALA A 96 6.77 12.04 14.30
C ALA A 96 5.64 11.44 13.43
N TYR A 97 4.89 12.32 12.77
CA TYR A 97 3.77 12.00 11.87
C TYR A 97 3.79 12.93 10.67
N PHE A 98 3.04 12.61 9.61
CA PHE A 98 2.89 13.53 8.47
C PHE A 98 2.24 14.87 8.85
N GLY A 99 1.44 14.88 9.93
CA GLY A 99 0.91 16.08 10.58
C GLY A 99 1.89 16.78 11.54
N GLY A 100 3.17 16.43 11.54
CA GLY A 100 4.17 16.97 12.47
C GLY A 100 4.21 16.20 13.78
N GLN A 101 3.57 16.73 14.82
CA GLN A 101 3.49 16.12 16.16
C GLN A 101 2.21 15.33 16.40
N SER A 102 1.23 15.46 15.51
CA SER A 102 -0.07 14.83 15.64
C SER A 102 -0.29 13.78 14.56
N PHE A 103 -0.74 12.61 14.97
CA PHE A 103 -1.18 11.55 14.07
C PHE A 103 -2.39 12.03 13.25
N GLY A 104 -2.35 11.85 11.93
CA GLY A 104 -3.33 12.46 11.03
C GLY A 104 -3.77 11.58 9.86
N LEU A 105 -4.52 12.19 8.94
CA LEU A 105 -5.16 11.49 7.81
C LEU A 105 -4.17 10.68 6.95
N VAL A 106 -2.98 11.22 6.69
CA VAL A 106 -1.97 10.56 5.86
C VAL A 106 -1.43 9.30 6.54
N ASP A 107 -1.21 9.36 7.86
CA ASP A 107 -0.76 8.21 8.65
C ASP A 107 -1.82 7.10 8.61
N VAL A 108 -3.10 7.46 8.78
CA VAL A 108 -4.24 6.52 8.64
C VAL A 108 -4.29 5.90 7.25
N ALA A 109 -4.06 6.70 6.19
CA ALA A 109 -4.05 6.19 4.82
C ALA A 109 -2.94 5.16 4.58
N LEU A 110 -1.84 5.22 5.34
CA LEU A 110 -0.71 4.29 5.22
C LEU A 110 -0.89 2.98 6.02
N ILE A 111 -1.68 2.98 7.10
CA ILE A 111 -1.88 1.81 7.98
C ILE A 111 -2.25 0.53 7.23
N PRO A 112 -3.21 0.51 6.28
CA PRO A 112 -3.59 -0.70 5.57
C PRO A 112 -2.43 -1.37 4.83
N PHE A 113 -1.41 -0.59 4.43
CA PHE A 113 -0.25 -1.10 3.71
C PHE A 113 0.80 -1.72 4.63
N TYR A 114 0.86 -1.33 5.91
CA TYR A 114 1.77 -1.94 6.88
C TYR A 114 1.50 -3.44 7.04
N ALA A 115 0.22 -3.82 7.20
CA ALA A 115 -0.19 -5.22 7.25
C ALA A 115 0.16 -5.97 5.96
N PHE A 116 0.19 -5.26 4.83
CA PHE A 116 0.44 -5.82 3.51
C PHE A 116 1.93 -6.13 3.26
N PHE A 117 2.85 -5.34 3.81
CA PHE A 117 4.28 -5.67 3.77
C PHE A 117 4.59 -6.97 4.50
N TYR A 118 4.01 -7.15 5.69
CA TYR A 118 4.17 -8.38 6.47
C TYR A 118 3.64 -9.61 5.72
N THR A 119 2.46 -9.51 5.08
CA THR A 119 1.93 -10.63 4.29
C THR A 119 2.78 -10.92 3.05
N ILE A 120 3.30 -9.89 2.36
CA ILE A 120 4.23 -10.08 1.23
C ILE A 120 5.51 -10.79 1.68
N GLU A 121 6.13 -10.37 2.80
CA GLU A 121 7.35 -10.98 3.31
C GLU A 121 7.14 -12.45 3.69
N MET A 122 6.03 -12.74 4.37
CA MET A 122 5.64 -14.10 4.72
C MET A 122 5.42 -14.96 3.45
N LEU A 123 4.67 -14.46 2.47
CA LEU A 123 4.37 -15.21 1.24
C LEU A 123 5.60 -15.37 0.33
N ALA A 124 6.48 -14.37 0.26
CA ALA A 124 7.75 -14.45 -0.45
C ALA A 124 8.66 -15.53 0.15
N SER A 125 8.74 -15.61 1.48
CA SER A 125 9.48 -16.65 2.20
C SER A 125 8.93 -18.05 1.92
N GLN A 126 7.59 -18.19 1.85
CA GLN A 126 6.91 -19.45 1.53
C GLN A 126 7.10 -19.88 0.06
N LEU A 127 7.09 -18.94 -0.89
CA LEU A 127 7.35 -19.21 -2.30
C LEU A 127 8.82 -19.61 -2.56
N GLN A 128 9.77 -19.02 -1.83
CA GLN A 128 11.17 -19.43 -1.85
C GLN A 128 11.40 -20.84 -1.26
N TYR A 129 10.50 -21.31 -0.39
CA TYR A 129 10.49 -22.70 0.10
C TYR A 129 9.93 -23.67 -0.95
N ARG A 130 8.84 -23.32 -1.63
CA ARG A 130 8.30 -24.12 -2.75
C ARG A 130 9.25 -24.22 -3.94
N GLY A 131 10.05 -23.18 -4.22
CA GLY A 131 11.10 -23.22 -5.24
C GLY A 131 12.37 -23.99 -4.83
N ARG A 132 12.45 -24.45 -3.58
CA ARG A 132 13.60 -25.20 -3.02
C ARG A 132 13.33 -26.69 -2.82
N VAL A 133 12.16 -27.20 -3.20
CA VAL A 133 11.96 -28.65 -3.28
C VAL A 133 12.62 -29.08 -4.60
N PRO A 134 13.76 -29.79 -4.58
CA PRO A 134 14.24 -30.43 -5.79
C PRO A 134 13.13 -31.37 -6.23
N CYS A 135 12.77 -31.35 -7.51
CA CYS A 135 12.01 -32.46 -8.08
C CYS A 135 12.68 -33.74 -7.60
N ALA A 136 11.97 -34.55 -6.81
CA ALA A 136 12.38 -35.92 -6.53
C ALA A 136 12.19 -36.71 -7.84
N SER A 137 13.07 -36.45 -8.81
CA SER A 137 13.31 -37.31 -9.95
C SER A 137 14.26 -38.39 -9.50
N GLY A 138 13.74 -39.61 -9.31
CA GLY A 138 14.53 -40.84 -9.30
C GLY A 138 14.72 -41.48 -7.93
N MET A 139 13.78 -42.34 -7.55
CA MET A 139 14.03 -43.67 -6.97
C MET A 139 12.93 -44.53 -7.62
N GLY A 140 13.25 -45.42 -8.58
CA GLY A 140 14.01 -46.64 -8.34
C GLY A 140 12.99 -47.77 -8.31
#